data_AF-A0A924YYF1-F1
#
_entry.id   AF-A0A924YYF1-F1
#
_cell.length_a   1.000
_cell.length_b   1.000
_cell.length_c   1.000
_cell.angle_alpha   90.00
_cell.angle_beta   90.00
_cell.angle_gamma   90.00
#
_symmetry.space_group_name_H-M   'P 1'
#
loop_
_entity.id
_entity.type
_entity.pdbx_description
1 polymer ?
#
loop_
_entity_poly.entity_id
_entity_poly.type
_entity_poly.pdbx_seq_one_letter_code
_entity_poly.pdbx_strand_id
1 'polypeptide(L)'
;ATPRKVCPVCGQASYSAAGIHPQCAEAQADEKRMKKVKSKKAEKPVVLDATPSAWRKPCPKCGTHVHVRKAQCECGHKFVVQRTKSGVGNDDD
;
A
#
# COMPACT_ATOMS: atom_id res chain seq x y z
N ALA A 1 -13.27 48.19 -14.88
CA ALA A 1 -13.31 46.90 -14.18
C ALA A 1 -11.91 46.31 -14.17
N THR A 2 -11.32 46.05 -13.00
CA THR A 2 -10.02 45.36 -12.90
C THR A 2 -10.20 43.89 -13.29
N PRO A 3 -9.40 43.34 -14.22
CA PRO A 3 -9.55 41.95 -14.63
C PRO A 3 -9.26 41.04 -13.44
N ARG A 4 -10.12 40.03 -13.23
CA ARG A 4 -9.90 39.04 -12.18
C ARG A 4 -8.66 38.21 -12.51
N LYS A 5 -7.79 38.01 -11.53
CA LYS A 5 -6.60 37.16 -11.69
C LYS A 5 -7.05 35.72 -11.91
N VAL A 6 -6.42 35.02 -12.85
CA VAL A 6 -6.74 33.63 -13.18
C VAL A 6 -5.74 32.71 -12.47
N CYS A 7 -6.25 31.63 -11.87
CA CYS A 7 -5.46 30.62 -11.20
C CYS A 7 -4.64 29.81 -12.23
N PRO A 8 -3.30 29.74 -12.09
CA PRO A 8 -2.46 28.99 -13.03
C PRO A 8 -2.58 27.47 -12.89
N VAL A 9 -3.22 26.98 -11.81
CA VAL A 9 -3.37 25.53 -11.55
C VAL A 9 -4.65 24.98 -12.16
N CYS A 10 -5.76 25.72 -12.08
CA CYS A 10 -7.07 25.25 -12.56
C CYS A 10 -7.70 26.12 -13.67
N GLY A 11 -7.09 27.25 -14.03
CA GLY A 11 -7.60 28.15 -15.07
C GLY A 11 -8.84 28.97 -14.70
N GLN A 12 -9.32 28.87 -13.46
CA GLN A 12 -10.50 29.61 -12.99
C GLN A 12 -10.10 30.95 -12.34
N ALA A 13 -11.04 31.89 -12.26
CA ALA A 13 -10.81 33.16 -11.58
C ALA A 13 -10.50 32.94 -10.09
N SER A 14 -9.38 33.48 -9.63
CA SER A 14 -8.98 33.48 -8.23
C SER A 14 -9.41 34.76 -7.53
N TYR A 15 -9.98 34.60 -6.34
CA TYR A 15 -10.32 35.69 -5.44
C TYR A 15 -9.13 36.11 -4.54
N SER A 16 -8.02 35.37 -4.59
CA SER A 16 -6.85 35.64 -3.76
C SER A 16 -5.98 36.75 -4.35
N ALA A 17 -5.34 37.56 -3.50
CA ALA A 17 -4.44 38.64 -3.94
C ALA A 17 -3.28 38.13 -4.82
N ALA A 18 -2.79 36.92 -4.53
CA ALA A 18 -1.74 36.24 -5.28
C ALA A 18 -2.23 35.64 -6.62
N GLY A 19 -3.55 35.59 -6.88
CA GLY A 19 -4.10 35.02 -8.11
C GLY A 19 -4.14 33.49 -8.16
N ILE A 20 -3.75 32.78 -7.09
CA ILE A 20 -3.87 31.33 -6.95
C ILE A 20 -4.86 30.98 -5.82
N HIS A 21 -5.69 29.96 -5.99
CA HIS A 21 -6.59 29.52 -4.90
C HIS A 21 -5.80 28.86 -3.76
N PRO A 22 -6.28 28.93 -2.50
CA PRO A 22 -5.61 28.28 -1.37
C PRO A 22 -5.32 26.79 -1.60
N GLN A 23 -6.34 26.02 -2.02
CA GLN A 23 -6.19 24.58 -2.32
C GLN A 23 -5.21 24.31 -3.47
N CYS A 24 -5.18 25.20 -4.47
CA CYS A 24 -4.27 25.08 -5.61
C CYS A 24 -2.82 25.38 -5.21
N ALA A 25 -2.60 26.32 -4.28
CA ALA A 25 -1.28 26.64 -3.75
C ALA A 25 -0.72 25.49 -2.90
N GLU A 26 -1.56 24.86 -2.08
CA GLU A 26 -1.21 23.66 -1.31
C GLU A 26 -0.82 22.50 -2.22
N ALA A 27 -1.63 22.19 -3.24
CA ALA A 27 -1.33 21.13 -4.20
C ALA A 27 0.01 21.36 -4.92
N GLN A 28 0.29 22.60 -5.32
CA GLN A 28 1.55 22.97 -5.97
C GLN A 28 2.76 22.84 -5.02
N ALA A 29 2.58 23.15 -3.74
CA ALA A 29 3.62 22.95 -2.73
C ALA A 29 3.88 21.45 -2.46
N ASP A 30 2.82 20.66 -2.38
CA ASP A 30 2.88 19.21 -2.14
C ASP A 30 3.48 18.43 -3.31
N GLU A 31 3.29 18.89 -4.55
CA GLU A 31 3.92 18.29 -5.73
C GLU A 31 5.45 18.18 -5.58
N LYS A 32 6.10 19.21 -4.99
CA LYS A 32 7.55 19.18 -4.72
C LYS A 32 7.93 18.08 -3.73
N ARG A 33 7.13 17.91 -2.66
CA ARG A 33 7.33 16.86 -1.66
C ARG A 33 7.13 15.48 -2.30
N MET A 34 6.06 15.31 -3.09
CA MET A 34 5.73 14.07 -3.76
C MET A 34 6.78 13.64 -4.79
N LYS A 35 7.35 14.59 -5.55
CA LYS A 35 8.48 14.30 -6.47
C LYS A 35 9.68 13.70 -5.72
N LYS A 36 10.07 14.29 -4.60
CA LYS A 36 11.18 13.79 -3.76
C LYS A 36 10.90 12.40 -3.18
N VAL A 37 9.66 12.13 -2.77
CA VAL A 37 9.26 10.80 -2.27
C VAL A 37 9.23 9.77 -3.39
N LYS A 38 8.73 10.14 -4.58
CA LYS A 38 8.64 9.24 -5.74
C LYS A 38 10.02 8.82 -6.24
N SER A 39 10.99 9.74 -6.29
CA SER A 39 12.38 9.41 -6.65
C SER A 39 13.01 8.42 -5.65
N LYS A 40 12.77 8.60 -4.35
CA LYS A 40 13.28 7.69 -3.31
C LYS A 40 12.61 6.31 -3.29
N LYS A 41 11.36 6.22 -3.76
CA LYS A 41 10.64 4.94 -3.87
C LYS A 41 10.99 4.16 -5.13
N ALA A 42 11.40 4.83 -6.21
CA ALA A 42 11.78 4.17 -7.46
C ALA A 42 13.08 3.37 -7.35
N GLU A 43 13.97 3.74 -6.42
CA GLU A 43 15.29 3.10 -6.25
C GLU A 43 15.29 1.93 -5.26
N LYS A 44 14.21 1.73 -4.52
CA LYS A 44 14.04 0.51 -3.73
C LYS A 44 13.26 -0.48 -4.59
N PRO A 45 13.93 -1.45 -5.24
CA PRO A 45 13.19 -2.64 -5.66
C PRO A 45 12.46 -3.12 -4.41
N VAL A 46 11.16 -3.34 -4.51
CA VAL A 46 10.43 -4.11 -3.52
C VAL A 46 11.06 -5.50 -3.63
N VAL A 47 12.13 -5.73 -2.88
CA VAL A 47 12.72 -7.05 -2.73
C VAL A 47 11.64 -7.82 -2.02
N LEU A 48 10.84 -8.54 -2.81
CA LEU A 48 10.02 -9.62 -2.31
C LEU A 48 11.04 -10.62 -1.80
N ASP A 49 11.38 -10.47 -0.52
CA ASP A 49 12.42 -11.23 0.15
C ASP A 49 12.16 -12.71 -0.14
N ALA A 50 13.00 -13.29 -1.01
CA ALA A 50 12.98 -14.69 -1.38
C ALA A 50 13.59 -15.56 -0.27
N THR A 51 13.77 -14.99 0.92
CA THR A 51 13.97 -15.77 2.13
C THR A 51 12.74 -16.66 2.33
N PRO A 52 12.92 -17.96 2.65
CA PRO A 52 11.83 -18.80 3.10
C PRO A 52 11.32 -18.22 4.42
N SER A 53 10.41 -17.26 4.30
CA SER A 53 9.78 -16.63 5.43
C SER A 53 9.11 -17.74 6.22
N ALA A 54 9.41 -17.84 7.52
CA ALA A 54 8.81 -18.83 8.42
C ALA A 54 7.26 -18.85 8.34
N TRP A 55 6.67 -17.81 7.76
CA TRP A 55 5.25 -17.61 7.54
C TRP A 55 4.70 -18.15 6.23
N ARG A 56 5.54 -18.78 5.38
CA ARG A 56 5.13 -19.38 4.10
C ARG A 56 5.58 -20.83 4.01
N LYS A 57 4.70 -21.69 3.48
CA LYS A 57 4.99 -23.09 3.21
C LYS A 57 4.68 -23.42 1.75
N PRO A 58 5.50 -24.22 1.06
CA PRO A 58 5.20 -24.66 -0.30
C PRO A 58 4.08 -25.69 -0.30
N CYS A 59 3.17 -25.61 -1.25
CA CYS A 59 2.18 -26.65 -1.48
C CYS A 59 2.81 -27.86 -2.19
N PRO A 60 2.65 -29.10 -1.68
CA PRO A 60 3.22 -30.29 -2.31
C PRO A 60 2.53 -30.68 -3.63
N LYS A 61 1.34 -30.12 -3.93
CA LYS A 61 0.63 -30.39 -5.19
C LYS A 61 0.97 -29.42 -6.31
N CYS A 62 1.10 -28.14 -6.02
CA CYS A 62 1.25 -27.10 -7.04
C CYS A 62 2.50 -26.23 -6.88
N GLY A 63 3.31 -26.45 -5.85
CA GLY A 63 4.52 -25.66 -5.57
C GLY A 63 4.27 -24.22 -5.12
N THR A 64 3.02 -23.75 -5.11
CA THR A 64 2.66 -22.39 -4.68
C THR A 64 2.99 -22.18 -3.20
N HIS A 65 3.61 -21.04 -2.88
CA HIS A 65 3.88 -20.64 -1.50
C HIS A 65 2.64 -20.05 -0.86
N VAL A 66 2.02 -20.81 0.05
CA VAL A 66 0.85 -20.38 0.82
C VAL A 66 1.27 -19.92 2.21
N HIS A 67 0.43 -19.11 2.85
CA HIS A 67 0.65 -18.72 4.25
C HIS A 67 0.62 -19.95 5.18
N VAL A 68 1.47 -19.97 6.21
CA VAL A 68 1.61 -21.11 7.14
C VAL A 68 0.31 -21.45 7.87
N ARG A 69 -0.52 -20.45 8.19
CA ARG A 69 -1.84 -20.64 8.84
C ARG A 69 -2.97 -21.10 7.90
N LYS A 70 -2.82 -20.99 6.57
CA LYS A 70 -3.87 -21.47 5.65
C LYS A 70 -3.91 -23.01 5.71
N ALA A 71 -5.06 -23.55 6.11
CA ALA A 71 -5.29 -25.00 6.17
C ALA A 71 -5.49 -25.63 4.78
N GLN A 72 -5.78 -24.82 3.75
CA GLN A 72 -6.00 -25.27 2.39
C GLN A 72 -5.32 -24.35 1.37
N CYS A 73 -4.72 -24.94 0.34
CA CYS A 73 -4.22 -24.25 -0.84
C CYS A 73 -5.34 -24.05 -1.87
N GLU A 74 -5.22 -23.07 -2.75
CA GLU A 74 -6.17 -22.79 -3.84
C GLU A 74 -6.28 -23.96 -4.83
N CYS A 75 -5.24 -24.80 -4.95
CA CYS A 75 -5.30 -26.06 -5.71
C CYS A 75 -6.12 -27.17 -5.03
N GLY A 76 -6.73 -26.89 -3.88
CA GLY A 76 -7.54 -27.84 -3.11
C GLY A 76 -6.77 -28.71 -2.12
N HIS A 77 -5.43 -28.64 -2.08
CA HIS A 77 -4.62 -29.42 -1.12
C HIS A 77 -4.85 -28.94 0.32
N LYS A 78 -5.23 -29.87 1.22
CA LYS A 78 -5.40 -29.62 2.65
C LYS A 78 -4.10 -29.94 3.39
N PHE A 79 -3.58 -28.97 4.13
CA PHE A 79 -2.39 -29.14 4.95
C PHE A 79 -2.78 -29.77 6.28
N VAL A 80 -2.16 -30.90 6.62
CA VAL A 80 -2.36 -31.56 7.90
C VAL A 80 -1.64 -30.73 8.96
N VAL A 81 -2.39 -29.89 9.68
CA VAL A 81 -1.87 -29.20 10.85
C VAL A 81 -1.67 -30.27 11.92
N GLN A 82 -0.42 -30.69 12.15
CA GLN A 82 -0.12 -31.49 13.33
C GLN A 82 -0.42 -30.61 14.54
N ARG A 83 -1.57 -30.84 15.18
CA ARG A 83 -1.91 -30.18 16.45
C ARG A 83 -0.87 -30.63 17.46
N THR A 84 0.17 -29.82 17.67
CA THR A 84 1.01 -29.98 18.84
C THR A 84 0.11 -29.74 20.05
N LYS A 85 0.04 -30.76 20.91
CA LYS A 85 -0.80 -30.82 22.10
C LYS A 85 -0.28 -29.83 23.14
N SER A 86 -0.57 -28.53 23.00
CA SER A 86 -0.37 -27.49 24.03
C SER A 86 -1.04 -26.18 23.58
N GLY A 87 -2.23 -25.90 24.10
CA GLY A 87 -2.95 -24.66 23.83
C GLY A 87 -4.43 -24.78 24.18
N VAL A 88 -4.73 -24.74 25.47
CA VAL A 88 -6.09 -24.51 25.98
C VAL A 88 -6.47 -23.09 25.55
N GLY A 89 -7.42 -22.96 24.61
CA GLY A 89 -8.10 -21.70 24.32
C GLY A 89 -9.45 -21.72 25.01
N ASN A 90 -9.64 -20.84 26.00
CA ASN A 90 -10.97 -20.35 26.38
C ASN A 90 -11.29 -19.20 25.42
N ASP A 91 -12.39 -19.29 24.71
CA ASP A 91 -13.08 -18.14 24.13
C ASP A 91 -14.47 -18.12 24.79
N ASP A 92 -14.63 -17.17 25.71
CA ASP A 92 -15.88 -16.74 26.35
C ASP A 92 -16.87 -16.20 25.31
N ASP A 93 -18.16 -16.35 25.65
CA ASP A 93 -19.40 -16.03 24.93
C ASP A 93 -19.48 -14.62 24.34
#